data_AF-A0A2R6MEI5-F1
#
_entry.id   AF-A0A2R6MEI5-F1
#
_cell.length_a   1.000
_cell.length_b   1.000
_cell.length_c   1.000
_cell.angle_alpha   90.00
_cell.angle_beta   90.00
_cell.angle_gamma   90.00
#
_symmetry.space_group_name_H-M   'P 1'
#
loop_
_entity.id
_entity.type
_entity.pdbx_description
1 polymer ?
#
loop_
_entity_poly.entity_id
_entity_poly.type
_entity_poly.pdbx_seq_one_letter_code
_entity_poly.pdbx_strand_id
1 'polypeptide(L)'
;MTIAGIFLAGVRLFPTAARPSDSRPDGDSRRRADVREYLDEIGERYVEDRVLGEQSVAFYLPDRDVAVTFDPQAFYALGDRSTHPVLVEYEMPSVNLGYRLPFVTPEPERDRERRERRARYERNDQQTLAGDTEPQPKLAAYETLGVPATADETELRAAYRDRVKEVHPDHGGDEESFRRVQEAYATATRQTA
;
A
#
# COMPACT_ATOMS: atom_id res chain seq x y z
N MET A 1 -63.80 33.98 -39.45
CA MET A 1 -63.90 34.30 -38.00
C MET A 1 -63.69 32.99 -37.25
N THR A 2 -63.03 33.00 -36.08
CA THR A 2 -62.78 31.85 -35.15
C THR A 2 -62.05 30.63 -35.76
N ILE A 3 -60.86 30.22 -35.26
CA ILE A 3 -60.59 29.52 -33.98
C ILE A 3 -61.33 28.15 -33.97
N ALA A 4 -60.69 26.98 -34.13
CA ALA A 4 -59.49 26.36 -33.52
C ALA A 4 -59.74 25.70 -32.15
N GLY A 5 -59.15 24.52 -31.94
CA GLY A 5 -59.46 23.58 -30.84
C GLY A 5 -60.42 22.46 -31.28
N ILE A 6 -60.40 21.26 -30.71
CA ILE A 6 -59.56 20.70 -29.64
C ILE A 6 -59.06 19.32 -30.08
N PHE A 7 -57.79 18.98 -29.78
CA PHE A 7 -57.19 17.70 -30.16
C PHE A 7 -57.64 16.57 -29.22
N LEU A 8 -58.02 15.41 -29.78
CA LEU A 8 -58.66 14.32 -29.05
C LEU A 8 -57.65 13.29 -28.52
N ALA A 9 -57.30 13.38 -27.24
CA ALA A 9 -56.69 12.31 -26.44
C ALA A 9 -57.00 12.55 -24.95
N GLY A 10 -57.12 11.55 -24.09
CA GLY A 10 -56.88 10.12 -24.29
C GLY A 10 -56.44 9.51 -22.96
N VAL A 11 -57.41 9.12 -22.12
CA VAL A 11 -57.25 8.82 -20.68
C VAL A 11 -56.00 8.00 -20.32
N ARG A 12 -55.07 8.63 -19.57
CA ARG A 12 -54.49 8.00 -18.37
C ARG A 12 -53.95 9.02 -17.38
N LEU A 13 -54.59 9.13 -16.21
CA LEU A 13 -53.89 9.63 -15.03
C LEU A 13 -52.79 8.62 -14.67
N PHE A 14 -51.54 9.07 -14.71
CA PHE A 14 -50.44 8.49 -13.97
C PHE A 14 -50.00 9.51 -12.91
N PRO A 15 -50.33 9.31 -11.62
CA PRO A 15 -49.51 9.91 -10.58
C PRO A 15 -48.14 9.25 -10.66
N THR A 16 -47.11 10.00 -11.06
CA THR A 16 -45.71 9.55 -10.90
C THR A 16 -45.36 9.64 -9.42
N ALA A 17 -45.91 8.72 -8.63
CA ALA A 17 -45.34 8.41 -7.33
C ALA A 17 -43.89 8.00 -7.59
N ALA A 18 -42.94 8.72 -6.98
CA ALA A 18 -41.53 8.40 -7.07
C ALA A 18 -41.38 6.92 -6.67
N ARG A 19 -40.86 6.09 -7.59
CA ARG A 19 -40.59 4.70 -7.25
C ARG A 19 -39.51 4.72 -6.17
N PRO A 20 -39.70 4.08 -5.00
CA PRO A 20 -38.55 3.70 -4.20
C PRO A 20 -37.64 2.88 -5.12
N SER A 21 -36.36 3.23 -5.19
CA SER A 21 -35.40 2.59 -6.08
C SER A 21 -35.35 1.09 -5.79
N ASP A 22 -35.37 0.28 -6.85
CA ASP A 22 -35.59 -1.17 -6.74
C ASP A 22 -34.38 -1.85 -6.09
N SER A 23 -34.47 -2.07 -4.77
CA SER A 23 -33.35 -2.41 -3.92
C SER A 23 -32.69 -3.74 -4.29
N ARG A 24 -31.40 -3.69 -4.63
CA ARG A 24 -30.46 -4.82 -4.43
C ARG A 24 -29.84 -4.68 -3.03
N PRO A 25 -30.43 -5.25 -1.96
CA PRO A 25 -30.30 -4.67 -0.62
C PRO A 25 -28.91 -4.80 -0.01
N ASP A 26 -28.25 -5.95 -0.20
CA ASP A 26 -26.86 -6.21 0.22
C ASP A 26 -25.86 -5.20 -0.36
N GLY A 27 -26.10 -4.73 -1.57
CA GLY A 27 -25.20 -3.85 -2.30
C GLY A 27 -25.11 -2.47 -1.68
N ASP A 28 -26.24 -1.77 -1.67
CA ASP A 28 -26.32 -0.37 -1.24
C ASP A 28 -25.91 -0.22 0.23
N SER A 29 -26.36 -1.17 1.08
CA SER A 29 -26.02 -1.20 2.51
C SER A 29 -24.51 -1.23 2.76
N ARG A 30 -23.77 -2.04 2.01
CA ARG A 30 -22.30 -2.08 2.11
C ARG A 30 -21.65 -0.84 1.51
N ARG A 31 -22.07 -0.43 0.31
CA ARG A 31 -21.52 0.75 -0.40
C ARG A 31 -21.69 2.03 0.45
N ARG A 32 -22.78 2.15 1.22
CA ARG A 32 -22.99 3.22 2.22
C ARG A 32 -22.06 3.13 3.42
N ALA A 33 -21.80 1.93 3.95
CA ALA A 33 -20.82 1.76 5.02
C ALA A 33 -19.42 2.14 4.54
N ASP A 34 -19.02 1.67 3.36
CA ASP A 34 -17.72 1.96 2.73
C ASP A 34 -17.53 3.47 2.45
N VAL A 35 -18.61 4.19 2.09
CA VAL A 35 -18.57 5.67 1.88
C VAL A 35 -18.59 6.46 3.19
N ARG A 36 -19.37 6.05 4.21
CA ARG A 36 -19.33 6.68 5.54
C ARG A 36 -17.94 6.60 6.15
N GLU A 37 -17.36 5.40 6.17
CA GLU A 37 -16.04 5.17 6.73
C GLU A 37 -14.99 6.10 6.12
N TYR A 38 -15.04 6.31 4.79
CA TYR A 38 -14.18 7.29 4.12
C TYR A 38 -14.47 8.73 4.53
N LEU A 39 -15.73 9.17 4.55
CA LEU A 39 -16.12 10.54 4.91
C LEU A 39 -15.79 10.88 6.38
N ASP A 40 -16.02 9.93 7.29
CA ASP A 40 -15.65 10.02 8.70
C ASP A 40 -14.11 10.07 8.87
N GLU A 41 -13.34 9.26 8.13
CA GLU A 41 -11.87 9.24 8.17
C GLU A 41 -11.22 10.53 7.61
N ILE A 42 -11.86 11.22 6.65
CA ILE A 42 -11.43 12.54 6.20
C ILE A 42 -12.06 13.72 6.98
N GLY A 43 -12.96 13.44 7.93
CA GLY A 43 -13.63 14.45 8.76
C GLY A 43 -14.65 15.35 8.05
N GLU A 44 -15.15 14.94 6.87
CA GLU A 44 -16.16 15.70 6.11
C GLU A 44 -17.57 15.44 6.64
N ARG A 45 -18.37 16.51 6.80
CA ARG A 45 -19.73 16.40 7.32
C ARG A 45 -20.71 16.00 6.21
N TYR A 46 -21.61 15.06 6.50
CA TYR A 46 -22.63 14.59 5.56
C TYR A 46 -24.02 14.47 6.19
N VAL A 47 -25.03 14.39 5.32
CA VAL A 47 -26.42 14.03 5.63
C VAL A 47 -26.83 12.89 4.71
N GLU A 48 -27.24 11.75 5.28
CA GLU A 48 -27.76 10.61 4.50
C GLU A 48 -29.17 10.85 3.95
N ASP A 49 -29.51 10.19 2.84
CA ASP A 49 -30.84 10.16 2.20
C ASP A 49 -31.47 11.55 2.02
N ARG A 50 -30.62 12.51 1.60
CA ARG A 50 -31.04 13.89 1.42
C ARG A 50 -31.89 14.02 0.15
N VAL A 51 -33.15 14.39 0.31
CA VAL A 51 -34.00 14.78 -0.81
C VAL A 51 -33.56 16.15 -1.36
N LEU A 52 -33.28 16.19 -2.66
CA LEU A 52 -32.87 17.36 -3.43
C LEU A 52 -33.86 17.56 -4.60
N GLY A 53 -35.00 18.19 -4.28
CA GLY A 53 -36.14 18.28 -5.21
C GLY A 53 -36.92 16.97 -5.25
N GLU A 54 -36.91 16.28 -6.39
CA GLU A 54 -37.62 15.01 -6.59
C GLU A 54 -36.71 13.77 -6.46
N GLN A 55 -35.39 13.98 -6.33
CA GLN A 55 -34.40 12.91 -6.21
C GLN A 55 -33.93 12.78 -4.75
N SER A 56 -33.67 11.55 -4.29
CA SER A 56 -32.92 11.31 -3.06
C SER A 56 -31.46 11.02 -3.41
N VAL A 57 -30.52 11.53 -2.61
CA VAL A 57 -29.09 11.23 -2.75
C VAL A 57 -28.58 10.51 -1.51
N ALA A 58 -27.67 9.55 -1.70
CA ALA A 58 -27.17 8.71 -0.62
C ALA A 58 -26.46 9.55 0.45
N PHE A 59 -25.65 10.54 0.04
CA PHE A 59 -25.01 11.50 0.94
C PHE A 59 -25.04 12.91 0.36
N TYR A 60 -25.23 13.91 1.20
CA TYR A 60 -25.08 15.33 0.86
C TYR A 60 -24.12 16.02 1.82
N LEU A 61 -23.10 16.69 1.30
CA LEU A 61 -22.05 17.37 2.07
C LEU A 61 -22.39 18.88 2.12
N PRO A 62 -23.02 19.39 3.20
CA PRO A 62 -23.57 20.75 3.24
C PRO A 62 -22.52 21.87 3.16
N ASP A 63 -21.29 21.61 3.61
CA ASP A 63 -20.18 22.58 3.57
C ASP A 63 -19.54 22.71 2.18
N ARG A 64 -19.91 21.82 1.24
CA ARG A 64 -19.33 21.72 -0.11
C ARG A 64 -20.35 21.90 -1.24
N ASP A 65 -21.67 21.89 -0.94
CA ASP A 65 -22.78 21.72 -1.91
C ASP A 65 -22.52 20.54 -2.88
N VAL A 66 -22.13 19.39 -2.32
CA VAL A 66 -21.83 18.15 -3.06
C VAL A 66 -22.86 17.07 -2.73
N ALA A 67 -23.37 16.39 -3.75
CA ALA A 67 -24.32 15.30 -3.62
C ALA A 67 -23.76 13.98 -4.19
N VAL A 68 -23.53 13.01 -3.32
CA VAL A 68 -23.04 11.67 -3.68
C VAL A 68 -24.21 10.72 -3.89
N THR A 69 -24.22 10.03 -5.03
CA THR A 69 -25.28 9.06 -5.38
C THR A 69 -24.72 7.81 -6.04
N PHE A 70 -25.41 6.68 -5.85
CA PHE A 70 -25.17 5.42 -6.55
C PHE A 70 -26.11 5.23 -7.76
N ASP A 71 -27.07 6.14 -7.95
CA ASP A 71 -28.02 6.13 -9.05
C ASP A 71 -27.62 7.12 -10.17
N PRO A 72 -27.37 6.65 -11.41
CA PRO A 72 -27.15 7.50 -12.56
C PRO A 72 -28.32 8.44 -12.88
N GLN A 73 -29.58 8.06 -12.63
CA GLN A 73 -30.72 8.92 -12.93
C GLN A 73 -30.73 10.16 -12.02
N ALA A 74 -30.53 9.98 -10.71
CA ALA A 74 -30.31 11.06 -9.77
C ALA A 74 -29.11 11.95 -10.17
N PHE A 75 -27.98 11.36 -10.59
CA PHE A 75 -26.80 12.14 -11.05
C PHE A 75 -27.16 13.08 -12.21
N TYR A 76 -27.80 12.58 -13.28
CA TYR A 76 -28.17 13.42 -14.42
C TYR A 76 -29.25 14.46 -14.07
N ALA A 77 -30.21 14.12 -13.20
CA ALA A 77 -31.25 15.04 -12.75
C ALA A 77 -30.76 16.14 -11.78
N LEU A 78 -29.53 16.02 -11.27
CA LEU A 78 -28.86 17.02 -10.43
C LEU A 78 -27.88 17.90 -11.20
N GLY A 79 -27.41 17.48 -12.39
CA GLY A 79 -26.47 18.24 -13.22
C GLY A 79 -26.98 19.61 -13.72
N ASP A 80 -28.29 19.87 -13.59
CA ASP A 80 -28.96 21.14 -13.92
C ASP A 80 -29.25 21.99 -12.66
N ARG A 81 -28.44 21.84 -11.60
CA ARG A 81 -28.57 22.52 -10.30
C ARG A 81 -27.23 23.11 -9.82
N SER A 82 -27.25 23.89 -8.73
CA SER A 82 -26.03 24.40 -8.09
C SER A 82 -25.18 23.31 -7.43
N THR A 83 -25.85 22.31 -6.84
CA THR A 83 -25.24 21.19 -6.14
C THR A 83 -24.47 20.31 -7.10
N HIS A 84 -23.18 20.10 -6.82
CA HIS A 84 -22.29 19.29 -7.66
C HIS A 84 -22.57 17.79 -7.45
N PRO A 85 -23.05 17.05 -8.46
CA PRO A 85 -23.36 15.65 -8.31
C PRO A 85 -22.12 14.77 -8.51
N VAL A 86 -21.99 13.73 -7.70
CA VAL A 86 -20.90 12.74 -7.77
C VAL A 86 -21.53 11.35 -7.86
N LEU A 87 -21.42 10.73 -9.04
CA LEU A 87 -21.82 9.34 -9.25
C LEU A 87 -20.71 8.41 -8.76
N VAL A 88 -21.04 7.58 -7.77
CA VAL A 88 -20.17 6.52 -7.26
C VAL A 88 -20.51 5.21 -7.95
N GLU A 89 -19.57 4.70 -8.74
CA GLU A 89 -19.73 3.44 -9.44
C GLU A 89 -19.60 2.26 -8.49
N TYR A 90 -20.40 1.22 -8.72
CA TYR A 90 -20.58 0.10 -7.79
C TYR A 90 -19.26 -0.63 -7.47
N GLU A 91 -18.41 -0.84 -8.47
CA GLU A 91 -17.13 -1.55 -8.34
C GLU A 91 -15.97 -0.67 -7.85
N MET A 92 -16.24 0.61 -7.54
CA MET A 92 -15.20 1.55 -7.08
C MET A 92 -14.89 1.33 -5.59
N PRO A 93 -13.62 1.03 -5.20
CA PRO A 93 -13.20 1.05 -3.81
C PRO A 93 -13.40 2.45 -3.20
N SER A 94 -13.85 2.56 -1.96
CA SER A 94 -14.13 3.85 -1.30
C SER A 94 -12.92 4.78 -1.21
N VAL A 95 -11.69 4.25 -1.13
CA VAL A 95 -10.44 5.03 -1.23
C VAL A 95 -10.32 5.85 -2.52
N ASN A 96 -11.00 5.46 -3.60
CA ASN A 96 -11.01 6.21 -4.86
C ASN A 96 -12.03 7.36 -4.88
N LEU A 97 -12.87 7.52 -3.84
CA LEU A 97 -13.88 8.58 -3.77
C LEU A 97 -13.25 9.98 -3.79
N GLY A 98 -12.07 10.15 -3.19
CA GLY A 98 -11.33 11.42 -3.22
C GLY A 98 -11.03 11.93 -4.63
N TYR A 99 -10.77 11.05 -5.59
CA TYR A 99 -10.55 11.45 -7.00
C TYR A 99 -11.85 11.83 -7.74
N ARG A 100 -13.03 11.62 -7.13
CA ARG A 100 -14.35 11.97 -7.69
C ARG A 100 -14.98 13.19 -7.02
N LEU A 101 -14.46 13.62 -5.87
CA LEU A 101 -14.93 14.81 -5.16
C LEU A 101 -14.34 16.08 -5.80
N PRO A 102 -15.09 17.19 -5.92
CA PRO A 102 -14.63 18.41 -6.59
C PRO A 102 -13.68 19.27 -5.72
N PHE A 103 -13.02 18.67 -4.74
CA PHE A 103 -12.10 19.32 -3.81
C PHE A 103 -10.98 18.35 -3.40
N VAL A 104 -9.84 18.91 -2.96
CA VAL A 104 -8.71 18.10 -2.48
C VAL A 104 -9.10 17.46 -1.14
N THR A 105 -9.28 16.15 -1.14
CA THR A 105 -9.41 15.36 0.09
C THR A 105 -8.04 15.13 0.75
N PRO A 106 -7.95 15.09 2.09
CA PRO A 106 -6.75 14.59 2.75
C PRO A 106 -6.54 13.10 2.44
N GLU A 107 -5.32 12.62 2.65
CA GLU A 107 -5.02 11.19 2.56
C GLU A 107 -5.61 10.45 3.78
N PRO A 108 -6.36 9.34 3.59
CA PRO A 108 -6.85 8.52 4.70
C PRO A 108 -5.70 8.01 5.59
N GLU A 109 -5.91 8.03 6.92
CA GLU A 109 -4.92 7.57 7.88
C GLU A 109 -4.46 6.14 7.61
N ARG A 110 -5.37 5.26 7.19
CA ARG A 110 -5.08 3.84 6.89
C ARG A 110 -4.09 3.65 5.74
N ASP A 111 -4.14 4.49 4.72
CA ASP A 111 -3.23 4.38 3.57
C ASP A 111 -1.90 5.09 3.84
N ARG A 112 -1.94 6.17 4.64
CA ARG A 112 -0.74 6.75 5.25
C ARG A 112 0.02 5.72 6.11
N GLU A 113 -0.67 5.02 7.02
CA GLU A 113 -0.09 3.92 7.82
C GLU A 113 0.46 2.79 6.93
N ARG A 114 -0.27 2.43 5.87
CA ARG A 114 0.15 1.39 4.91
C ARG A 114 1.47 1.78 4.22
N ARG A 115 1.61 3.05 3.81
CA ARG A 115 2.85 3.61 3.24
C ARG A 115 3.98 3.67 4.26
N GLU A 116 3.74 4.22 5.45
CA GLU A 116 4.75 4.34 6.51
C GLU A 116 5.27 2.95 6.94
N ARG A 117 4.37 1.95 7.04
CA ARG A 117 4.75 0.56 7.31
C ARG A 117 5.57 -0.06 6.16
N ARG A 118 5.25 0.21 4.90
CA ARG A 118 6.04 -0.26 3.74
C ARG A 118 7.45 0.33 3.75
N ALA A 119 7.56 1.64 3.93
CA ALA A 119 8.85 2.35 4.01
C ALA A 119 9.71 1.88 5.21
N ARG A 120 9.08 1.43 6.31
CA ARG A 120 9.78 0.79 7.43
C ARG A 120 10.36 -0.58 7.06
N TYR A 121 9.62 -1.41 6.33
CA TYR A 121 10.15 -2.69 5.84
C TYR A 121 11.31 -2.49 4.86
N GLU A 122 11.16 -1.58 3.89
CA GLU A 122 12.20 -1.28 2.88
C GLU A 122 13.50 -0.75 3.51
N ARG A 123 13.40 0.10 4.53
CA ARG A 123 14.56 0.55 5.31
C ARG A 123 15.25 -0.59 6.07
N ASN A 124 14.47 -1.46 6.69
CA ASN A 124 15.02 -2.60 7.42
C ASN A 124 15.72 -3.57 6.46
N ASP A 125 15.13 -3.88 5.31
CA ASP A 125 15.69 -4.77 4.28
C ASP A 125 17.06 -4.28 3.80
N GLN A 126 17.17 -2.99 3.46
CA GLN A 126 18.45 -2.34 3.11
C GLN A 126 19.46 -2.38 4.26
N GLN A 127 19.02 -2.28 5.52
CA GLN A 127 19.92 -2.37 6.67
C GLN A 127 20.43 -3.81 6.91
N THR A 128 19.61 -4.82 6.65
CA THR A 128 20.04 -6.23 6.71
C THR A 128 21.07 -6.52 5.61
N LEU A 129 20.78 -6.12 4.36
CA LEU A 129 21.69 -6.27 3.21
C LEU A 129 23.04 -5.57 3.41
N ALA A 130 23.07 -4.46 4.16
CA ALA A 130 24.32 -3.78 4.53
C ALA A 130 25.03 -4.41 5.73
N GLY A 131 24.33 -5.19 6.57
CA GLY A 131 24.90 -5.94 7.69
C GLY A 131 25.46 -7.32 7.29
N ASP A 132 24.82 -8.00 6.35
CA ASP A 132 25.19 -9.35 5.90
C ASP A 132 26.44 -9.40 5.00
N THR A 133 27.21 -8.31 4.90
CA THR A 133 28.57 -8.34 4.35
C THR A 133 29.60 -8.72 5.44
N GLU A 134 29.29 -9.73 6.25
CA GLU A 134 30.34 -10.47 6.95
C GLU A 134 31.20 -11.20 5.89
N PRO A 135 32.52 -10.97 5.82
CA PRO A 135 33.37 -11.71 4.90
C PRO A 135 33.28 -13.18 5.27
N GLN A 136 32.78 -14.03 4.35
CA GLN A 136 32.47 -15.43 4.67
C GLN A 136 33.64 -16.07 5.43
N PRO A 137 33.41 -16.78 6.53
CA PRO A 137 34.47 -17.10 7.50
C PRO A 137 35.65 -17.88 6.89
N LYS A 138 35.40 -18.60 5.78
CA LYS A 138 36.44 -19.25 4.97
C LYS A 138 37.33 -18.25 4.22
N LEU A 139 36.78 -17.21 3.61
CA LEU A 139 37.52 -16.15 2.91
C LEU A 139 38.41 -15.38 3.89
N ALA A 140 37.85 -14.94 5.02
CA ALA A 140 38.60 -14.28 6.09
C ALA A 140 39.73 -15.17 6.64
N ALA A 141 39.53 -16.49 6.67
CA ALA A 141 40.56 -17.46 7.03
C ALA A 141 41.67 -17.61 5.97
N TYR A 142 41.33 -17.62 4.68
CA TYR A 142 42.33 -17.57 3.60
C TYR A 142 43.17 -16.28 3.66
N GLU A 143 42.53 -15.12 3.86
CA GLU A 143 43.21 -13.83 4.06
C GLU A 143 44.14 -13.83 5.29
N THR A 144 43.67 -14.37 6.43
CA THR A 144 44.46 -14.48 7.66
C THR A 144 45.70 -15.38 7.50
N LEU A 145 45.65 -16.34 6.57
CA LEU A 145 46.76 -17.22 6.20
C LEU A 145 47.59 -16.70 5.02
N GLY A 146 47.24 -15.54 4.43
CA GLY A 146 47.99 -14.92 3.33
C GLY A 146 47.86 -15.65 1.98
N VAL A 147 46.81 -16.46 1.78
CA VAL A 147 46.59 -17.27 0.58
C VAL A 147 45.34 -16.81 -0.19
N PRO A 148 45.29 -16.99 -1.53
CA PRO A 148 44.11 -16.62 -2.31
C PRO A 148 42.92 -17.51 -1.97
N ALA A 149 41.70 -16.98 -2.16
CA ALA A 149 40.44 -17.72 -1.95
C ALA A 149 40.27 -18.97 -2.84
N THR A 150 41.12 -19.13 -3.85
CA THR A 150 41.18 -20.30 -4.75
C THR A 150 42.24 -21.33 -4.34
N ALA A 151 42.96 -21.11 -3.23
CA ALA A 151 44.11 -21.94 -2.85
C ALA A 151 43.72 -23.38 -2.49
N ASP A 152 44.51 -24.34 -2.95
CA ASP A 152 44.30 -25.76 -2.66
C ASP A 152 44.81 -26.16 -1.26
N GLU A 153 44.45 -27.36 -0.80
CA GLU A 153 44.78 -27.83 0.56
C GLU A 153 46.30 -27.95 0.81
N THR A 154 47.10 -28.13 -0.24
CA THR A 154 48.57 -28.15 -0.20
C THR A 154 49.12 -26.75 0.05
N GLU A 155 48.63 -25.75 -0.67
CA GLU A 155 48.99 -24.34 -0.52
C GLU A 155 48.59 -23.83 0.87
N LEU A 156 47.35 -24.15 1.30
CA LEU A 156 46.82 -23.82 2.62
C LEU A 156 47.69 -24.41 3.76
N ARG A 157 48.13 -25.67 3.61
CA ARG A 157 49.04 -26.34 4.57
C ARG A 157 50.46 -25.77 4.54
N ALA A 158 50.96 -25.34 3.38
CA ALA A 158 52.26 -24.69 3.28
C ALA A 158 52.23 -23.33 4.01
N ALA A 159 51.27 -22.47 3.66
CA ALA A 159 51.09 -21.15 4.27
C ALA A 159 50.88 -21.22 5.78
N TYR A 160 50.03 -22.14 6.28
CA TYR A 160 49.89 -22.38 7.71
C TYR A 160 51.22 -22.76 8.38
N ARG A 161 52.00 -23.69 7.79
CA ARG A 161 53.29 -24.12 8.36
C ARG A 161 54.34 -23.01 8.36
N ASP A 162 54.33 -22.11 7.39
CA ASP A 162 55.27 -21.00 7.33
C ASP A 162 54.86 -19.89 8.31
N ARG A 163 53.58 -19.49 8.30
CA ARG A 163 53.02 -18.51 9.23
C ARG A 163 53.20 -18.94 10.70
N VAL A 164 53.02 -20.22 11.01
CA VAL A 164 53.25 -20.80 12.36
C VAL A 164 54.70 -20.61 12.83
N LYS A 165 55.71 -20.66 11.96
CA LYS A 165 57.11 -20.41 12.35
C LYS A 165 57.33 -18.94 12.70
N GLU A 166 56.73 -18.03 11.92
CA GLU A 166 56.87 -16.58 12.11
C GLU A 166 56.24 -16.10 13.42
N VAL A 167 55.10 -16.68 13.83
CA VAL A 167 54.37 -16.27 15.03
C VAL A 167 54.62 -17.16 16.25
N HIS A 168 55.58 -18.09 16.20
CA HIS A 168 55.83 -19.03 17.30
C HIS A 168 56.40 -18.33 18.55
N PRO A 169 55.83 -18.51 19.75
CA PRO A 169 56.32 -17.83 20.96
C PRO A 169 57.78 -18.19 21.30
N ASP A 170 58.19 -19.45 21.14
CA ASP A 170 59.58 -19.92 21.30
C ASP A 170 60.59 -19.29 20.32
N HIS A 171 60.13 -18.50 19.34
CA HIS A 171 60.95 -17.75 18.38
C HIS A 171 60.77 -16.23 18.51
N GLY A 172 60.11 -15.77 19.58
CA GLY A 172 59.80 -14.35 19.83
C GLY A 172 58.48 -13.86 19.22
N GLY A 173 57.63 -14.78 18.76
CA GLY A 173 56.29 -14.49 18.28
C GLY A 173 55.26 -14.23 19.39
N ASP A 174 54.03 -13.93 18.98
CA ASP A 174 52.91 -13.55 19.85
C ASP A 174 51.86 -14.68 19.91
N GLU A 175 51.45 -15.05 21.13
CA GLU A 175 50.47 -16.11 21.38
C GLU A 175 49.09 -15.78 20.78
N GLU A 176 48.67 -14.52 20.76
CA GLU A 176 47.38 -14.15 20.16
C GLU A 176 47.42 -14.33 18.63
N SER A 177 48.53 -13.94 18.00
CA SER A 177 48.77 -14.16 16.58
C SER A 177 48.93 -15.63 16.21
N PHE A 178 49.56 -16.44 17.07
CA PHE A 178 49.61 -17.90 16.92
C PHE A 178 48.20 -18.50 16.98
N ARG A 179 47.36 -18.08 17.95
CA ARG A 179 45.97 -18.52 18.08
C ARG A 179 45.13 -18.15 16.85
N ARG A 180 45.18 -16.89 16.40
CA ARG A 180 44.49 -16.41 15.18
C ARG A 180 44.84 -17.25 13.94
N VAL A 181 46.09 -17.67 13.79
CA VAL A 181 46.56 -18.52 12.67
C VAL A 181 46.03 -19.96 12.77
N GLN A 182 45.95 -20.53 13.99
CA GLN A 182 45.32 -21.84 14.21
C GLN A 182 43.81 -21.81 13.95
N GLU A 183 43.11 -20.78 14.44
CA GLU A 183 41.67 -20.60 14.23
C GLU A 183 41.33 -20.40 12.74
N ALA A 184 42.15 -19.66 12.00
CA ALA A 184 42.03 -19.54 10.55
C ALA A 184 42.18 -20.90 9.84
N TYR A 185 43.25 -21.66 10.12
CA TYR A 185 43.43 -22.99 9.49
C TYR A 185 42.30 -23.97 9.82
N ALA A 186 41.82 -23.98 11.06
CA ALA A 186 40.66 -24.77 11.48
C ALA A 186 39.33 -24.29 10.86
N THR A 187 39.27 -23.06 10.34
CA THR A 187 38.10 -22.51 9.64
C THR A 187 38.14 -22.79 8.14
N ALA A 188 39.31 -22.65 7.50
CA ALA A 188 39.51 -22.96 6.09
C ALA A 188 39.30 -24.44 5.76
N THR A 189 39.77 -25.35 6.64
CA THR A 189 39.67 -26.81 6.46
C THR A 189 38.31 -27.43 6.82
N ARG A 190 37.38 -26.67 7.42
CA ARG A 190 36.09 -27.16 7.94
C ARG A 190 35.05 -27.56 6.86
N GLN A 191 35.48 -27.77 5.62
CA GLN A 191 34.64 -28.10 4.45
C GLN A 191 35.27 -29.15 3.49
N THR A 192 36.42 -29.75 3.80
CA THR A 192 37.00 -30.86 3.00
C THR A 192 36.71 -32.23 3.65
N ALA A 193 35.42 -32.52 3.85
CA ALA A 193 34.90 -33.78 4.41
C ALA A 193 33.62 -34.23 3.66
#